data_AF-A0A8T4T9S9-F1
#
_entry.id   AF-A0A8T4T9S9-F1
#
_cell.length_a   1.000
_cell.length_b   1.000
_cell.length_c   1.000
_cell.angle_alpha   90.00
_cell.angle_beta   90.00
_cell.angle_gamma   90.00
#
_symmetry.space_group_name_H-M   'P 1'
#
loop_
_entity.id
_entity.type
_entity.pdbx_description
1 polymer ?
#
loop_
_entity_poly.entity_id
_entity_poly.type
_entity_poly.pdbx_seq_one_letter_code
_entity_poly.pdbx_strand_id
1 'polypeptide(L)' 'MVRGRFRSRTFRRVYKKLPGGTTKLFYLKRKPSKHQCGNCGAVLKGMAAERPYKMRTMPKSKKIPS' A
#
# COMPACT_ATOMS: atom_id res chain seq x y z
N MET A 1 9.55 22.04 13.32
CA MET A 1 8.15 21.55 13.37
C MET A 1 7.85 20.68 12.14
N VAL A 2 7.15 19.53 12.26
CA VAL A 2 6.81 18.66 11.10
C VAL A 2 5.79 19.38 10.20
N ARG A 3 6.02 19.37 8.87
CA ARG A 3 5.09 19.95 7.86
C ARG A 3 3.66 19.43 8.07
N GLY A 4 2.65 20.30 8.00
CA GLY A 4 1.25 19.97 8.30
C GLY A 4 0.72 18.72 7.59
N ARG A 5 1.09 18.53 6.31
CA ARG A 5 0.71 17.36 5.51
C ARG A 5 1.07 16.01 6.16
N PHE A 6 2.18 15.92 6.87
CA PHE A 6 2.66 14.69 7.51
C PHE A 6 2.06 14.44 8.90
N ARG A 7 1.28 15.40 9.42
CA ARG A 7 0.49 15.22 10.65
C ARG A 7 -0.76 14.40 10.42
N SER A 8 -1.32 14.49 9.21
CA SER A 8 -2.51 13.72 8.80
C SER A 8 -2.25 12.21 8.78
N ARG A 9 -3.29 11.39 9.04
CA ARG A 9 -3.20 9.91 9.04
C ARG A 9 -3.11 9.30 7.64
N THR A 10 -2.97 10.10 6.59
CA THR A 10 -2.87 9.63 5.19
C THR A 10 -1.60 8.81 4.95
N PHE A 11 -0.49 9.21 5.59
CA PHE A 11 0.77 8.48 5.55
C PHE A 11 0.95 7.61 6.78
N ARG A 12 1.33 6.35 6.56
CA ARG A 12 1.87 5.48 7.61
C ARG A 12 3.30 5.91 7.92
N ARG A 13 3.57 6.13 9.20
CA ARG A 13 4.90 6.41 9.74
C ARG A 13 5.62 5.10 10.00
N VAL A 14 6.81 4.93 9.42
CA VAL A 14 7.65 3.74 9.61
C VAL A 14 9.06 4.19 9.97
N TYR A 15 9.50 3.84 11.16
CA TYR A 15 10.90 4.02 11.56
C TYR A 15 11.73 2.92 10.93
N LYS A 16 12.78 3.29 10.20
CA LYS A 16 13.76 2.34 9.67
C LYS A 16 15.16 2.78 10.05
N LYS A 17 15.97 1.82 10.48
CA LYS A 17 17.42 1.99 10.62
C LYS A 17 18.04 2.03 9.24
N LEU A 18 18.84 3.05 8.99
CA LEU A 18 19.67 3.17 7.80
C LEU A 18 20.98 2.38 8.00
N PRO A 19 21.68 2.03 6.91
CA PRO A 19 22.97 1.31 7.00
C PRO A 19 24.01 2.02 7.87
N GLY A 20 24.02 3.36 7.89
CA GLY A 20 24.89 4.15 8.77
C GLY A 20 24.41 4.27 10.22
N GLY A 21 23.63 3.32 10.74
CA GLY A 21 23.18 3.25 12.13
C GLY A 21 22.08 4.25 12.55
N THR A 22 21.81 5.28 11.76
CA THR A 22 20.80 6.29 12.08
C THR A 22 19.38 5.80 11.81
N THR A 23 18.43 6.10 12.69
CA THR A 23 17.01 5.78 12.49
C THR A 23 16.28 6.98 11.88
N LYS A 24 15.68 6.82 10.70
CA LYS A 24 14.85 7.87 10.06
C LYS A 24 13.38 7.46 10.00
N LEU A 25 12.51 8.47 10.06
CA LEU A 25 11.06 8.33 9.90
C LEU A 25 10.68 8.42 8.42
N PHE A 26 10.13 7.33 7.88
CA PHE A 26 9.60 7.28 6.52
C PHE A 26 8.09 7.48 6.52
N TYR A 27 7.60 8.34 5.63
CA TYR A 27 6.17 8.57 5.39
C TYR A 27 5.73 7.79 4.15
N LEU A 28 5.13 6.61 4.36
CA LEU A 28 4.68 5.74 3.29
C LEU A 28 3.16 5.87 3.11
N LYS A 29 2.66 5.93 1.87
CA LYS A 29 1.21 5.82 1.62
C LYS A 29 0.68 4.45 2.10
N ARG A 30 -0.61 4.31 2.38
CA ARG A 30 -1.17 3.00 2.75
C ARG A 30 -1.32 2.09 1.52
N LYS A 31 -1.45 0.78 1.76
CA LYS A 31 -1.92 -0.14 0.72
C LYS A 31 -3.45 -0.08 0.67
N PRO A 32 -4.07 -0.26 -0.51
CA PRO A 32 -5.52 -0.39 -0.59
C PRO A 32 -5.99 -1.66 0.13
N SER A 33 -7.28 -1.70 0.48
CA SER A 33 -7.94 -2.90 1.01
C SER A 33 -8.00 -4.01 -0.04
N LYS A 34 -8.35 -5.22 0.40
CA LYS A 34 -8.56 -6.35 -0.51
C LYS A 34 -9.74 -6.08 -1.44
N HIS A 35 -9.68 -6.67 -2.63
CA HIS A 35 -10.78 -6.60 -3.60
C HIS A 35 -11.99 -7.39 -3.11
N GLN A 36 -13.18 -6.83 -3.36
CA GLN A 36 -14.46 -7.40 -2.96
C GLN A 36 -15.29 -7.70 -4.21
N CYS A 37 -16.11 -8.75 -4.16
CA CYS A 37 -17.09 -9.05 -5.19
C CYS A 37 -18.16 -7.96 -5.21
N GLY A 38 -18.50 -7.45 -6.40
CA GLY A 38 -19.53 -6.42 -6.56
C GLY A 38 -20.93 -6.87 -6.13
N ASN A 39 -21.24 -8.16 -6.22
CA ASN A 39 -22.58 -8.68 -5.89
C ASN A 39 -22.74 -9.03 -4.40
N CYS A 40 -21.76 -9.72 -3.82
CA CYS A 40 -21.88 -10.29 -2.46
C CYS A 40 -20.94 -9.68 -1.42
N GLY A 41 -20.02 -8.79 -1.80
CA GLY A 41 -19.04 -8.19 -0.88
C GLY A 41 -17.95 -9.16 -0.39
N ALA A 42 -17.98 -10.43 -0.81
CA ALA A 42 -16.97 -11.41 -0.43
C ALA A 42 -15.58 -11.01 -0.93
N VAL A 43 -14.55 -11.31 -0.14
CA VAL A 43 -13.16 -11.01 -0.50
C VAL A 43 -12.70 -11.93 -1.64
N LEU A 44 -12.29 -11.34 -2.76
CA LEU A 44 -11.77 -12.08 -3.91
C LEU A 44 -10.37 -12.61 -3.60
N LYS A 45 -10.25 -13.94 -3.56
CA LYS A 45 -8.97 -14.64 -3.39
C LYS A 45 -8.21 -14.67 -4.73
N GLY A 46 -6.89 -14.60 -4.68
CA GLY A 46 -6.03 -14.67 -5.88
C GLY A 46 -5.73 -13.33 -6.56
N MET A 47 -6.39 -12.23 -6.18
CA MET A 47 -6.12 -10.90 -6.73
C MET A 47 -5.16 -10.10 -5.84
N ALA A 48 -4.16 -9.47 -6.45
CA ALA A 48 -3.21 -8.62 -5.71
C ALA A 48 -3.84 -7.26 -5.30
N ALA A 49 -3.74 -6.92 -4.02
CA ALA A 49 -4.15 -5.63 -3.47
C ALA A 49 -2.95 -4.68 -3.37
N GLU A 50 -2.60 -4.05 -4.49
CA GLU A 50 -1.46 -3.16 -4.59
C GLU A 50 -1.88 -1.78 -5.12
N ARG A 51 -1.05 -0.76 -4.93
CA ARG A 51 -1.36 0.62 -5.36
C ARG A 51 -1.48 0.71 -6.88
N PRO A 52 -2.25 1.68 -7.42
CA PRO A 52 -2.49 1.80 -8.87
C PRO A 52 -1.21 1.84 -9.70
N TYR A 53 -0.17 2.57 -9.25
CA TYR A 53 1.10 2.63 -9.99
C TYR A 53 1.81 1.27 -10.09
N LYS A 54 1.68 0.40 -9.07
CA LYS A 54 2.23 -0.96 -9.09
C LYS A 54 1.32 -1.93 -9.85
N MET A 55 0.00 -1.77 -9.72
CA MET A 55 -0.98 -2.51 -10.51
C MET A 55 -0.76 -2.32 -12.00
N ARG A 56 -0.33 -1.14 -12.45
CA ARG A 56 -0.01 -0.90 -13.86
C ARG A 56 1.11 -1.80 -14.37
N THR A 57 2.19 -1.98 -13.60
CA THR A 57 3.38 -2.75 -14.02
C THR A 57 3.30 -4.26 -13.75
N MET A 58 2.27 -4.74 -13.04
CA MET A 58 2.11 -6.16 -12.76
C MET A 58 1.62 -6.96 -13.98
N PRO A 59 1.94 -8.27 -14.08
CA PRO A 59 1.38 -9.16 -15.09
C PRO A 59 -0.12 -9.40 -14.89
N LYS A 60 -0.82 -9.81 -15.95
CA LYS A 60 -2.28 -10.06 -15.96
C LYS A 60 -2.70 -11.13 -14.95
N SER A 61 -1.91 -12.20 -14.81
CA SER A 61 -2.16 -13.32 -13.89
C SER A 61 -2.25 -12.93 -12.41
N LYS A 62 -1.62 -11.81 -12.01
CA LYS A 62 -1.71 -11.30 -10.62
C LYS A 62 -2.91 -10.36 -10.41
N LYS A 63 -3.51 -9.85 -11.49
CA LYS A 63 -4.65 -8.92 -11.46
C LYS A 63 -5.97 -9.64 -11.53
N ILE A 64 -6.02 -10.76 -12.23
CA ILE A 64 -7.24 -11.51 -12.56
C ILE A 64 -6.96 -12.99 -12.25
N PRO A 65 -7.86 -13.70 -11.57
CA PRO A 65 -7.76 -15.16 -11.47
C PRO A 65 -7.97 -15.78 -12.86
N SER A 66 -7.04 -16.66 -13.28
CA SER A 66 -7.18 -17.49 -14.48
C SER A 66 -7.94 -18.77 -14.17
#